data_AF-A0A244CLQ4-F1
#
_entry.id   AF-A0A244CLQ4-F1
#
_cell.length_a   1.000
_cell.length_b   1.000
_cell.length_c   1.000
_cell.angle_alpha   90.00
_cell.angle_beta   90.00
_cell.angle_gamma   90.00
#
_symmetry.space_group_name_H-M   'P 1'
#
loop_
_entity.id
_entity.type
_entity.pdbx_description
1 polymer ?
#
loop_
_entity_poly.entity_id
_entity_poly.type
_entity_poly.pdbx_seq_one_letter_code
_entity_poly.pdbx_strand_id
1 'polypeptide(L)'
;MEEGLHQQAINLTINYFGIDVLDKGKFWYPEFSSKLNDYGIVKNGRILIGRDAFESLSVLGSTIYHEIQHVKFGSVSGLEYQGETLYMMEMRAYQA
;
A
#
# COMPACT_ATOMS: atom_id res chain seq x y z
N MET A 1 17.71 12.50 -0.89
CA MET A 1 17.13 13.27 0.24
C MET A 1 15.62 13.09 0.27
N GLU A 2 14.94 13.22 -0.88
CA GLU A 2 13.50 13.01 -1.03
C GLU A 2 13.01 11.58 -0.73
N GLU A 3 13.75 10.53 -1.13
CA GLU A 3 13.35 9.14 -0.87
C GLU A 3 13.22 8.79 0.62
N GLY A 4 14.10 9.35 1.46
CA GLY A 4 14.06 9.13 2.91
C GLY A 4 12.84 9.75 3.58
N LEU A 5 12.39 10.92 3.11
CA LEU A 5 11.20 11.59 3.63
C LEU A 5 9.93 10.83 3.24
N HIS A 6 9.84 10.35 2.00
CA HIS A 6 8.73 9.52 1.55
C HIS A 6 8.64 8.20 2.33
N GLN A 7 9.78 7.55 2.58
CA GLN A 7 9.80 6.35 3.42
C GLN A 7 9.39 6.63 4.87
N GLN A 8 9.80 7.77 5.44
CA GLN A 8 9.36 8.20 6.76
C GLN A 8 7.85 8.45 6.79
N ALA A 9 7.28 9.09 5.77
CA ALA A 9 5.85 9.31 5.65
C ALA A 9 5.07 7.99 5.54
N ILE A 10 5.57 6.99 4.80
CA ILE A 10 5.02 5.62 4.78
C ILE A 10 4.98 5.04 6.21
N ASN A 11 6.10 5.10 6.93
CA ASN A 11 6.19 4.56 8.29
C ASN A 11 5.25 5.27 9.27
N LEU A 12 5.16 6.60 9.20
CA LEU A 12 4.25 7.39 10.03
C LEU A 12 2.79 7.05 9.72
N THR A 13 2.46 6.89 8.44
CA THR A 13 1.10 6.52 7.99
C THR A 13 0.68 5.15 8.50
N ILE A 14 1.56 4.15 8.38
CA ILE A 14 1.33 2.79 8.91
C ILE A 14 1.04 2.84 10.40
N ASN A 15 1.84 3.58 11.16
CA ASN A 15 1.63 3.73 12.60
C ASN A 15 0.35 4.51 12.94
N TYR A 16 0.07 5.60 12.20
CA TYR A 16 -1.08 6.46 12.43
C TYR A 16 -2.41 5.70 12.25
N PHE A 17 -2.52 4.88 11.20
CA PHE A 17 -3.71 4.08 10.91
C PHE A 17 -3.69 2.69 11.56
N GLY A 18 -2.62 2.31 12.25
CA GLY A 18 -2.50 0.97 12.83
C GLY A 18 -2.49 -0.16 11.79
N ILE A 19 -1.92 0.07 10.61
CA ILE A 19 -1.93 -0.90 9.51
C ILE A 19 -1.07 -2.11 9.89
N ASP A 20 -1.70 -3.27 9.95
CA ASP A 20 -1.01 -4.53 10.24
C ASP A 20 -0.14 -5.00 9.07
N VAL A 21 1.16 -4.71 9.20
CA VAL A 21 2.26 -5.10 8.32
C VAL A 21 2.96 -6.39 8.75
N LEU A 22 2.48 -7.09 9.79
CA LEU A 22 3.23 -8.15 10.50
C LEU A 22 3.35 -9.48 9.76
N ASP A 23 2.89 -9.60 8.51
CA ASP A 23 3.10 -10.79 7.68
C ASP A 23 4.56 -10.88 7.14
N LYS A 24 5.53 -10.51 7.99
CA LYS A 24 6.96 -10.28 7.74
C LYS A 24 7.77 -11.54 7.39
N GLY A 25 7.12 -12.65 7.07
CA GLY A 25 7.76 -13.88 6.60
C GLY A 25 7.52 -14.18 5.12
N LYS A 26 6.39 -13.70 4.57
CA LYS A 26 5.99 -13.97 3.18
C LYS A 26 6.19 -12.77 2.26
N PHE A 27 6.20 -11.54 2.81
CA PHE A 27 6.17 -10.32 2.02
C PHE A 27 7.07 -9.24 2.61
N TRP A 28 7.50 -8.32 1.74
CA TRP A 28 8.37 -7.21 2.13
C TRP A 28 7.54 -6.05 2.68
N TYR A 29 8.15 -5.28 3.57
CA TYR A 29 7.58 -4.06 4.11
C TYR A 29 7.38 -3.01 2.99
N PRO A 30 6.31 -2.17 3.03
CA PRO A 30 6.08 -1.13 2.03
C PRO A 30 7.27 -0.19 1.85
N GLU A 31 7.70 -0.02 0.60
CA GLU A 31 8.86 0.79 0.26
C GLU A 31 8.53 1.86 -0.78
N PHE A 32 9.12 3.03 -0.64
CA PHE A 32 8.99 4.07 -1.65
C PHE A 32 9.78 3.71 -2.92
N SER A 33 9.16 3.92 -4.08
CA SER A 33 9.77 3.77 -5.40
C SER A 33 9.65 5.05 -6.20
N SER A 34 10.76 5.79 -6.34
CA SER A 34 10.85 6.99 -7.17
C SER A 34 10.64 6.70 -8.68
N LYS A 35 10.74 5.44 -9.08
CA LYS A 35 10.56 4.97 -10.47
C LYS A 35 9.14 4.52 -10.78
N LEU A 36 8.27 4.43 -9.77
CA LEU A 36 6.87 4.05 -9.94
C LEU A 36 6.04 5.33 -10.16
N ASN A 37 5.52 5.48 -11.37
CA ASN A 37 4.56 6.53 -11.74
C ASN A 37 3.13 5.99 -11.60
N ASP A 38 2.80 5.55 -10.38
CA ASP A 38 1.49 5.04 -9.97
C ASP A 38 1.35 5.22 -8.44
N TYR A 39 0.20 4.88 -7.87
CA TYR A 39 -0.03 4.91 -6.42
C TYR A 39 0.76 3.80 -5.71
N GLY A 40 0.53 2.55 -6.09
CA GLY A 40 1.13 1.38 -5.43
C GLY A 40 1.07 0.12 -6.31
N ILE A 41 1.95 -0.84 -6.04
CA ILE A 41 1.91 -2.16 -6.68
C ILE A 41 2.60 -3.22 -5.83
N VAL A 42 2.06 -4.44 -5.83
CA VAL A 42 2.74 -5.65 -5.36
C VAL A 42 3.50 -6.32 -6.51
N LYS A 43 4.83 -6.27 -6.49
CA LYS A 43 5.68 -6.94 -7.49
C LYS A 43 6.70 -7.86 -6.84
N ASN A 44 6.69 -9.14 -7.21
CA ASN A 44 7.61 -10.17 -6.67
C ASN A 44 7.61 -10.22 -5.12
N GLY A 45 6.42 -10.08 -4.51
CA GLY A 45 6.28 -10.04 -3.05
C GLY A 45 6.73 -8.74 -2.37
N ARG A 46 7.12 -7.72 -3.16
CA ARG A 46 7.46 -6.37 -2.68
C ARG A 46 6.28 -5.43 -2.86
N ILE A 47 5.97 -4.66 -1.83
CA ILE A 47 4.97 -3.59 -1.88
C ILE A 47 5.70 -2.29 -2.21
N LEU A 48 5.51 -1.80 -3.43
CA LEU A 48 6.10 -0.54 -3.90
C LEU A 48 5.06 0.56 -3.83
N ILE A 49 5.40 1.68 -3.23
CA ILE A 49 4.56 2.89 -3.16
C ILE A 49 5.18 3.97 -4.04
N GLY A 50 4.41 4.48 -4.99
CA GLY A 50 4.88 5.50 -5.93
C GLY A 50 4.56 6.90 -5.46
N ARG A 51 4.93 7.89 -6.27
CA ARG A 51 4.81 9.32 -5.88
C ARG A 51 3.36 9.79 -5.77
N ASP A 52 2.46 9.22 -6.56
CA ASP A 52 1.07 9.69 -6.63
C ASP A 52 0.29 9.37 -5.34
N ALA A 53 0.77 8.39 -4.55
CA ALA A 53 0.20 8.09 -3.24
C ALA A 53 0.39 9.19 -2.18
N PHE A 54 1.30 10.15 -2.41
CA PHE A 54 1.63 11.20 -1.45
C PHE A 54 0.78 12.48 -1.62
N GLU A 55 -0.31 12.41 -2.39
CA GLU A 55 -1.27 13.51 -2.55
C GLU A 55 -1.89 13.93 -1.21
N SER A 56 -2.22 12.96 -0.35
CA SER A 56 -2.71 13.20 1.01
C SER A 56 -2.41 12.04 1.94
N LEU A 57 -2.49 12.28 3.26
CA LEU A 57 -2.31 11.23 4.26
C LEU A 57 -3.32 10.09 4.08
N SER A 58 -4.56 10.40 3.73
CA SER A 58 -5.63 9.40 3.54
C SER A 58 -5.39 8.55 2.29
N VAL A 59 -4.97 9.16 1.19
CA VAL A 59 -4.60 8.44 -0.04
C VAL A 59 -3.44 7.50 0.24
N LEU A 60 -2.38 7.99 0.89
CA LEU A 60 -1.23 7.17 1.24
C LEU A 60 -1.62 5.98 2.14
N GLY A 61 -2.46 6.21 3.14
CA GLY A 61 -2.97 5.17 4.04
C GLY A 61 -3.79 4.12 3.29
N SER A 62 -4.71 4.56 2.44
CA SER A 62 -5.55 3.68 1.61
C SER A 62 -4.70 2.83 0.65
N THR A 63 -3.73 3.43 -0.05
CA THR A 63 -2.81 2.71 -0.94
C THR A 63 -2.01 1.65 -0.17
N ILE A 64 -1.37 2.01 0.95
CA ILE A 64 -0.57 1.06 1.72
C ILE A 64 -1.45 -0.11 2.21
N TYR A 65 -2.64 0.19 2.73
CA TYR A 65 -3.57 -0.84 3.17
C TYR A 65 -4.00 -1.75 2.02
N HIS A 66 -4.35 -1.18 0.87
CA HIS A 66 -4.76 -1.90 -0.33
C HIS A 66 -3.69 -2.88 -0.82
N GLU A 67 -2.44 -2.44 -0.95
CA GLU A 67 -1.33 -3.32 -1.38
C GLU A 67 -1.05 -4.43 -0.36
N ILE A 68 -1.22 -4.15 0.94
CA ILE A 68 -1.12 -5.18 1.99
C ILE A 68 -2.25 -6.20 1.88
N GLN A 69 -3.46 -5.79 1.51
CA GLN A 69 -4.55 -6.75 1.26
C GLN A 69 -4.26 -7.64 0.06
N HIS A 70 -3.72 -7.08 -1.04
CA HIS A 70 -3.28 -7.89 -2.19
C HIS A 70 -2.32 -9.00 -1.76
N VAL A 71 -1.35 -8.63 -0.93
CA VAL A 71 -0.41 -9.55 -0.29
C VAL A 71 -1.12 -10.61 0.57
N LYS A 72 -1.97 -10.20 1.53
CA LYS A 72 -2.62 -11.12 2.49
C LYS A 72 -3.57 -12.12 1.82
N PHE A 73 -4.24 -11.71 0.76
CA PHE A 73 -5.15 -12.56 0.00
C PHE A 73 -4.47 -13.35 -1.14
N GLY A 74 -3.14 -13.22 -1.29
CA GLY A 74 -2.38 -13.93 -2.33
C GLY A 74 -2.63 -13.40 -3.75
N SER A 75 -3.20 -12.21 -3.89
CA SER A 75 -3.36 -11.49 -5.15
C SER A 75 -2.03 -10.83 -5.50
N VAL A 76 -1.14 -11.60 -6.14
CA VAL A 76 0.08 -11.06 -6.74
C VAL A 76 -0.33 -10.50 -8.09
N SER A 77 -0.21 -9.19 -8.31
CA SER A 77 -0.77 -8.54 -9.48
C SER A 77 -0.26 -9.17 -10.78
N GLY A 78 -1.18 -9.78 -11.51
CA GLY A 78 -1.05 -10.26 -12.87
C GLY A 78 -2.44 -10.24 -13.49
N LEU A 79 -2.92 -9.05 -13.87
CA LEU A 79 -4.13 -8.81 -14.67
C LEU A 79 -5.48 -9.36 -14.18
N GLU A 80 -5.57 -10.05 -13.04
CA GLU A 80 -6.86 -10.50 -12.49
C GLU A 80 -7.33 -9.58 -11.36
N TYR A 81 -8.63 -9.24 -11.40
CA TYR A 81 -9.37 -8.28 -10.58
C TYR A 81 -9.39 -6.82 -11.05
N GLN A 82 -9.81 -6.60 -12.30
CA GLN A 82 -10.66 -5.45 -12.60
C GLN A 82 -11.99 -5.64 -11.85
N GLY A 83 -12.29 -4.81 -10.84
CA GLY A 83 -13.69 -4.55 -10.45
C GLY A 83 -14.09 -4.63 -8.98
N GLU A 84 -13.28 -5.15 -8.05
CA GLU A 84 -13.47 -4.85 -6.61
C GLU A 84 -12.63 -3.62 -6.25
N THR A 85 -12.95 -2.54 -6.94
CA THR A 85 -12.32 -1.22 -6.89
C THR A 85 -12.53 -0.61 -5.50
N LEU A 86 -11.44 -0.22 -4.82
CA LEU A 86 -11.30 0.75 -3.71
C LEU A 86 -12.51 1.03 -2.82
N TYR A 87 -13.64 1.49 -3.37
CA TYR A 87 -14.93 1.72 -2.73
C TYR A 87 -15.42 0.60 -1.80
N MET A 88 -15.36 -0.67 -2.23
CA MET A 88 -15.82 -1.81 -1.40
C MET A 88 -14.85 -2.11 -0.25
N MET A 89 -13.57 -1.78 -0.40
CA MET A 89 -12.55 -1.96 0.63
C MET A 89 -12.55 -0.81 1.64
N GLU A 90 -12.72 0.44 1.19
CA GLU A 90 -12.92 1.62 2.06
C GLU A 90 -14.16 1.44 2.96
N MET A 91 -15.28 1.00 2.39
CA MET A 91 -16.51 0.72 3.15
C MET A 91 -16.31 -0.31 4.26
N ARG A 92 -15.48 -1.35 4.03
CA ARG A 92 -15.18 -2.37 5.05
C ARG A 92 -14.21 -1.86 6.12
N ALA A 93 -13.28 -0.97 5.76
CA ALA A 93 -12.39 -0.33 6.72
C ALA A 93 -13.13 0.63 7.67
N TYR A 94 -14.20 1.29 7.22
CA TYR A 94 -15.05 2.15 8.07
C TYR A 94 -16.07 1.40 8.95
N GLN A 95 -16.24 0.08 8.74
CA GLN A 95 -17.19 -0.76 9.47
C GLN A 95 -16.55 -1.63 10.57
N ALA A 96 -15.22 -1.59 10.72
CA ALA A 96 -14.46 -2.32 11.74
C ALA A 96 -14.26 -1.50 13.03
#